data_AF-A0A4R3MF72-F1
#
_entry.id   AF-A0A4R3MF72-F1
#
_cell.length_a   1.000
_cell.length_b   1.000
_cell.length_c   1.000
_cell.angle_alpha   90.00
_cell.angle_beta   90.00
_cell.angle_gamma   90.00
#
_symmetry.space_group_name_H-M   'P 1'
#
loop_
_entity.id
_entity.type
_entity.pdbx_description
1 polymer ?
#
loop_
_entity_poly.entity_id
_entity_poly.type
_entity_poly.pdbx_seq_one_letter_code
_entity_poly.pdbx_strand_id
1 'polypeptide(L)'
;MRRSNLAIVWSVTGAAAVAYALNTWIVTQGGKGPFGFTLIDDRPGVASIFGIALVAPLLTLVCLTGIRYLASIRAAHWTDRIPTIWLKEETTVSTEMVAFKLFLLIAFVFIPMAGLVHFLNKLRTGWVHIDPEFGGGRLRVWEFAPLHHDGYRFGYSWDEGVTYFPGWETTLLVTLALVAIATAVYYIWRVATG
;
A
#
# COMPACT_ATOMS: atom_id res chain seq x y z
N MET A 1 19.98 5.89 14.21
CA MET A 1 19.13 7.02 13.73
C MET A 1 18.48 7.67 14.95
N ARG A 2 18.41 9.01 15.04
CA ARG A 2 17.77 9.70 16.17
C ARG A 2 16.24 9.54 16.13
N ARG A 3 15.58 9.54 17.29
CA ARG A 3 14.12 9.40 17.45
C ARG A 3 13.32 10.39 16.58
N SER A 4 13.76 11.65 16.54
CA SER A 4 13.19 12.69 15.69
C SER A 4 13.21 12.31 14.20
N ASN A 5 14.32 11.76 13.72
CA ASN A 5 14.46 11.36 12.32
C ASN A 5 13.56 10.17 11.99
N LEU A 6 13.39 9.21 12.91
CA LEU A 6 12.45 8.10 12.73
C LEU A 6 11.00 8.61 12.64
N ALA A 7 10.62 9.59 13.48
CA ALA A 7 9.30 10.19 13.40
C ALA A 7 9.07 10.95 12.07
N ILE A 8 10.07 11.67 11.57
CA ILE A 8 10.00 12.34 10.25
C ILE A 8 9.82 11.30 9.14
N VAL A 9 10.66 10.26 9.10
CA VAL A 9 10.56 9.21 8.08
C VAL A 9 9.19 8.55 8.15
N TRP A 10 8.72 8.20 9.34
CA TRP A 10 7.40 7.60 9.55
C TRP A 10 6.28 8.50 9.01
N SER A 11 6.32 9.79 9.33
CA SER A 11 5.31 10.76 8.87
C SER A 11 5.32 10.97 7.36
N VAL A 12 6.50 11.15 6.75
CA VAL A 12 6.63 11.39 5.30
C VAL A 12 6.23 10.15 4.51
N THR A 13 6.72 8.98 4.91
CA THR A 13 6.37 7.70 4.25
C THR A 13 4.91 7.34 4.47
N GLY A 14 4.34 7.65 5.64
CA GLY A 14 2.93 7.46 5.95
C GLY A 14 2.02 8.34 5.07
N ALA A 15 2.35 9.62 4.95
CA ALA A 15 1.63 10.53 4.06
C ALA A 15 1.70 10.07 2.60
N ALA A 16 2.87 9.63 2.12
CA ALA A 16 3.03 9.08 0.78
C ALA A 16 2.19 7.80 0.58
N ALA A 17 2.22 6.88 1.54
CA ALA A 17 1.43 5.64 1.49
C ALA A 17 -0.07 5.94 1.37
N VAL A 18 -0.57 6.90 2.14
CA VAL A 18 -1.97 7.36 2.08
C VAL A 18 -2.30 7.99 0.73
N ALA A 19 -1.46 8.90 0.25
CA ALA A 19 -1.68 9.58 -1.01
C ALA A 19 -1.82 8.59 -2.18
N TYR A 20 -0.88 7.64 -2.29
CA TYR A 20 -0.93 6.61 -3.32
C TYR A 20 -2.10 5.64 -3.12
N ALA A 21 -2.38 5.22 -1.88
CA ALA A 21 -3.49 4.32 -1.59
C ALA A 21 -4.84 4.95 -1.98
N LEU A 22 -5.11 6.19 -1.56
CA LEU A 22 -6.37 6.87 -1.86
C LEU A 22 -6.50 7.21 -3.34
N ASN A 23 -5.45 7.70 -3.99
CA ASN A 23 -5.48 8.00 -5.43
C ASN A 23 -5.78 6.73 -6.23
N THR A 24 -5.05 5.64 -5.95
CA THR A 24 -5.27 4.35 -6.62
C THR A 24 -6.67 3.82 -6.34
N TRP A 25 -7.16 3.91 -5.09
CA TRP A 25 -8.51 3.47 -4.75
C TRP A 25 -9.55 4.20 -5.60
N ILE A 26 -9.47 5.53 -5.67
CA ILE A 26 -10.38 6.34 -6.48
C ILE A 26 -10.35 5.92 -7.95
N VAL A 27 -9.15 5.78 -8.53
CA VAL A 27 -8.98 5.35 -9.93
C VAL A 27 -9.57 3.96 -10.16
N THR A 28 -9.30 2.99 -9.28
CA THR A 28 -9.81 1.61 -9.45
C THR A 28 -11.35 1.50 -9.37
N GLN A 29 -12.02 2.57 -8.93
CA GLN A 29 -13.48 2.74 -8.93
C GLN A 29 -14.01 3.53 -10.13
N GLY A 30 -13.14 3.95 -11.07
CA GLY A 30 -13.50 4.78 -12.23
C GLY A 30 -13.56 6.28 -11.92
N GLY A 31 -13.14 6.70 -10.73
CA GLY A 31 -13.02 8.12 -10.38
C GLY A 31 -11.75 8.75 -10.96
N LYS A 32 -11.77 10.07 -11.15
CA LYS A 32 -10.55 10.84 -11.40
C LYS A 32 -9.88 11.12 -10.06
N GLY A 33 -8.55 11.02 -10.00
CA GLY A 33 -7.81 11.28 -8.77
C GLY A 33 -8.09 12.68 -8.20
N PRO A 34 -7.83 12.90 -6.89
CA PRO A 34 -8.02 14.19 -6.27
C PRO A 34 -7.29 15.29 -7.07
N PHE A 35 -7.96 16.41 -7.29
CA PHE A 35 -7.50 17.54 -8.11
C PHE A 35 -7.37 17.26 -9.62
N GLY A 36 -7.95 16.17 -10.12
CA GLY A 36 -7.95 15.84 -11.55
C GLY A 36 -6.65 15.19 -12.03
N PHE A 37 -5.71 14.88 -11.14
CA PHE A 37 -4.45 14.23 -11.46
C PHE A 37 -4.48 12.74 -11.13
N THR A 38 -4.01 11.94 -12.09
CA THR A 38 -3.75 10.52 -11.88
C THR A 38 -2.27 10.36 -11.49
N LEU A 39 -2.00 9.81 -10.30
CA LEU A 39 -0.62 9.69 -9.80
C LEU A 39 0.14 8.52 -10.40
N ILE A 40 -0.58 7.54 -10.96
CA ILE A 40 0.00 6.27 -11.40
C ILE A 40 -0.45 5.96 -12.83
N ASP A 41 -1.72 5.60 -12.98
CA ASP A 41 -2.33 5.17 -14.24
C ASP A 41 -3.84 5.37 -14.11
N ASP A 42 -4.54 5.73 -15.17
CA ASP A 42 -5.98 6.00 -15.15
C ASP A 42 -6.83 4.77 -15.46
N ARG A 43 -6.20 3.67 -15.91
CA ARG A 43 -6.87 2.40 -16.17
C ARG A 43 -7.03 1.64 -14.84
N PRO A 44 -8.27 1.37 -14.37
CA PRO A 44 -8.55 0.74 -13.07
C PRO A 44 -7.79 -0.56 -12.80
N GLY A 45 -7.66 -1.40 -13.83
CA GLY A 45 -6.87 -2.62 -13.71
C GLY A 45 -5.40 -2.31 -13.43
N VAL A 46 -4.76 -1.60 -14.36
CA VAL A 46 -3.32 -1.30 -14.31
C VAL A 46 -2.95 -0.53 -13.04
N ALA A 47 -3.80 0.42 -12.64
CA ALA A 47 -3.67 1.15 -11.39
C ALA A 47 -3.59 0.23 -10.17
N SER A 48 -4.36 -0.87 -10.12
CA SER A 48 -4.32 -1.80 -8.98
C SER A 48 -2.98 -2.53 -8.84
N ILE A 49 -2.33 -2.89 -9.95
CA ILE A 49 -1.01 -3.55 -9.96
C ILE A 49 0.05 -2.60 -9.40
N PHE A 50 0.13 -1.40 -9.98
CA PHE A 50 1.08 -0.40 -9.52
C PHE A 50 0.78 0.10 -8.11
N GLY A 51 -0.50 0.17 -7.74
CA GLY A 51 -0.95 0.44 -6.39
C GLY A 51 -0.36 -0.54 -5.38
N ILE A 52 -0.42 -1.84 -5.66
CA ILE A 52 0.22 -2.86 -4.82
C ILE A 52 1.74 -2.66 -4.80
N ALA A 53 2.36 -2.49 -5.98
CA ALA A 53 3.81 -2.34 -6.11
C ALA A 53 4.38 -1.13 -5.36
N LEU A 54 3.60 -0.04 -5.22
CA LEU A 54 4.02 1.18 -4.50
C LEU A 54 3.56 1.20 -3.04
N VAL A 55 2.30 0.89 -2.77
CA VAL A 55 1.71 1.02 -1.42
C VAL A 55 2.26 -0.05 -0.47
N ALA A 56 2.54 -1.27 -0.94
CA ALA A 56 3.03 -2.33 -0.06
C ALA A 56 4.44 -2.06 0.50
N PRO A 57 5.44 -1.65 -0.32
CA PRO A 57 6.74 -1.23 0.22
C PRO A 57 6.65 -0.02 1.13
N LEU A 58 5.82 0.98 0.78
CA LEU A 58 5.64 2.18 1.61
C LEU A 58 5.04 1.83 2.97
N LEU A 59 3.95 1.04 3.01
CA LEU A 59 3.34 0.60 4.27
C LEU A 59 4.32 -0.23 5.10
N THR A 60 5.09 -1.13 4.47
CA THR A 60 6.13 -1.90 5.14
C THR A 60 7.17 -0.97 5.78
N LEU A 61 7.64 0.03 5.05
CA LEU A 61 8.62 1.00 5.55
C LEU A 61 8.07 1.85 6.70
N VAL A 62 6.81 2.29 6.61
CA VAL A 62 6.10 2.99 7.70
C VAL A 62 6.11 2.12 8.96
N CYS A 63 5.67 0.86 8.84
CA CYS A 63 5.55 -0.04 9.98
C CYS A 63 6.92 -0.40 10.58
N LEU A 64 7.93 -0.70 9.76
CA LEU A 64 9.29 -0.98 10.24
C LEU A 64 9.92 0.24 10.93
N THR A 65 9.66 1.44 10.42
CA THR A 65 10.12 2.69 11.04
C THR A 65 9.43 2.91 12.39
N GLY A 66 8.12 2.64 12.48
CA GLY A 66 7.35 2.69 13.72
C GLY A 66 7.85 1.67 14.76
N ILE A 67 8.15 0.45 14.34
CA ILE A 67 8.73 -0.59 15.21
C ILE A 67 10.11 -0.16 15.74
N ARG A 68 10.95 0.43 14.89
CA ARG A 68 12.27 0.95 15.32
C ARG A 68 12.13 2.14 16.28
N TYR A 69 11.15 3.01 16.04
CA TYR A 69 10.82 4.10 16.96
C TYR A 69 10.41 3.55 18.32
N LEU A 70 9.52 2.56 18.34
CA LEU A 70 9.06 1.86 19.54
C LEU A 70 10.20 1.26 20.35
N ALA A 71 11.15 0.60 19.69
CA ALA A 71 12.32 0.03 20.34
C ALA A 71 13.23 1.08 21.01
N SER A 72 13.10 2.36 20.64
CA SER A 72 13.91 3.46 21.19
C SER A 72 13.28 4.19 22.39
N ILE A 73 12.09 3.77 22.83
CA ILE A 73 11.34 4.46 23.89
C ILE A 73 10.89 3.48 24.99
N ARG A 74 10.73 4.00 26.21
CA ARG A 74 9.96 3.36 27.28
C ARG A 74 8.70 4.18 27.49
N ALA A 75 7.58 3.70 26.96
CA ALA A 75 6.30 4.40 26.97
C ALA A 75 5.29 3.72 27.90
N ALA A 76 4.79 4.47 28.88
CA ALA A 76 3.73 4.02 29.78
C ALA A 76 2.36 3.94 29.07
N HIS A 77 2.10 4.83 28.11
CA HIS A 77 0.85 4.86 27.35
C HIS A 77 1.05 4.45 25.89
N TRP A 78 0.04 3.84 25.29
CA TRP A 78 0.08 3.42 23.88
C TRP A 78 0.15 4.62 22.91
N THR A 79 -0.32 5.80 23.33
CA THR A 79 -0.30 7.02 22.49
C THR A 79 1.11 7.54 22.25
N ASP A 80 2.01 7.33 23.21
CA ASP A 80 3.42 7.76 23.11
C ASP A 80 4.23 6.86 22.19
N ARG A 81 3.66 5.68 21.87
CA ARG A 81 4.25 4.67 20.98
C ARG A 81 4.12 5.01 19.51
N ILE A 82 3.23 5.94 19.17
CA ILE A 82 3.01 6.39 17.80
C ILE A 82 3.93 7.59 17.52
N PRO A 83 4.80 7.53 16.49
CA PRO A 83 5.69 8.63 16.15
C PRO A 83 4.90 9.87 15.74
N THR A 84 5.30 11.05 16.22
CA THR A 84 4.76 12.34 15.78
C THR A 84 5.83 13.40 15.71
N ILE A 85 5.73 14.27 14.70
CA ILE A 85 6.59 15.45 14.54
C ILE A 85 5.84 16.77 14.79
N TRP A 86 4.51 16.73 14.82
CA TRP A 86 3.66 17.93 14.84
C TRP A 86 3.23 18.36 16.24
N LEU A 87 3.24 17.44 17.20
CA LEU A 87 2.95 17.74 18.60
C LEU A 87 4.27 17.98 19.32
N LYS A 88 4.37 19.11 20.04
CA LYS A 88 5.42 19.28 21.05
C LYS A 88 5.20 18.22 22.13
N GLU A 89 6.28 17.80 22.78
CA GLU A 89 6.21 16.84 23.89
C GLU A 89 5.41 17.44 25.05
N GLU A 90 4.10 17.26 25.04
CA GLU A 90 3.22 17.55 26.17
C GLU A 90 3.23 16.36 27.11
N THR A 91 3.45 16.64 28.40
CA THR A 91 3.57 15.62 29.46
C THR A 91 2.23 15.06 29.92
N THR A 92 1.11 15.64 29.48
CA THR A 92 -0.24 15.27 29.90
C THR A 92 -1.03 14.65 28.74
N VAL A 93 -1.62 13.48 28.99
CA VAL A 93 -2.52 12.82 28.03
C VAL A 93 -3.83 13.60 27.92
N SER A 94 -3.95 14.43 26.88
CA SER A 94 -5.20 15.12 26.53
C SER A 94 -6.04 14.28 25.55
N THR A 95 -7.36 14.41 25.59
CA THR A 95 -8.27 13.74 24.64
C THR A 95 -7.93 14.09 23.19
N GLU A 96 -7.52 15.33 22.94
CA GLU A 96 -7.10 15.80 21.62
C GLU A 96 -5.86 15.07 21.10
N MET A 97 -4.86 14.85 21.97
CA MET A 97 -3.69 14.06 21.60
C MET A 97 -4.07 12.61 21.27
N VAL A 98 -4.93 11.98 22.08
CA VAL A 98 -5.40 10.62 21.81
C VAL A 98 -6.08 10.54 20.44
N ALA A 99 -6.99 11.47 20.15
CA ALA A 99 -7.71 11.55 18.88
C ALA A 99 -6.75 11.76 17.70
N PHE A 100 -5.77 12.65 17.83
CA PHE A 100 -4.78 12.90 16.78
C PHE A 100 -3.89 11.68 16.52
N LYS A 101 -3.41 11.01 17.57
CA LYS A 101 -2.59 9.79 17.43
C LYS A 101 -3.37 8.64 16.80
N LEU A 102 -4.63 8.48 17.22
CA LEU A 102 -5.54 7.51 16.61
C LEU A 102 -5.77 7.83 15.13
N PHE A 103 -6.02 9.10 14.80
CA PHE A 103 -6.15 9.55 13.42
C PHE A 103 -4.91 9.20 12.59
N LEU A 104 -3.70 9.45 13.10
CA LEU A 104 -2.46 9.11 12.39
C LEU A 104 -2.29 7.60 12.20
N LEU A 105 -2.67 6.77 13.18
CA LEU A 105 -2.63 5.33 13.05
C LEU A 105 -3.62 4.85 11.97
N ILE A 106 -4.84 5.37 11.99
CA ILE A 106 -5.87 5.07 10.98
C ILE A 106 -5.37 5.50 9.60
N ALA A 107 -4.93 6.74 9.48
CA ALA A 107 -4.46 7.29 8.23
C ALA A 107 -3.26 6.49 7.71
N PHE A 108 -2.16 6.42 8.45
CA PHE A 108 -0.90 5.93 7.87
C PHE A 108 -0.77 4.40 7.85
N VAL A 109 -1.62 3.67 8.57
CA VAL A 109 -1.57 2.20 8.61
C VAL A 109 -2.85 1.58 8.07
N PHE A 110 -4.02 1.92 8.63
CA PHE A 110 -5.26 1.24 8.26
C PHE A 110 -5.73 1.60 6.84
N ILE A 111 -5.63 2.86 6.39
CA ILE A 111 -6.02 3.24 5.03
C ILE A 111 -5.16 2.52 3.97
N PRO A 112 -3.81 2.56 4.01
CA PRO A 112 -2.97 1.81 3.08
C PRO A 112 -3.24 0.30 3.13
N MET A 113 -3.43 -0.27 4.32
CA MET A 113 -3.74 -1.69 4.48
C MET A 113 -5.07 -2.06 3.82
N ALA A 114 -6.13 -1.28 4.03
CA ALA A 114 -7.40 -1.47 3.35
C ALA A 114 -7.26 -1.31 1.83
N GLY A 115 -6.43 -0.34 1.39
CA GLY A 115 -6.11 -0.12 -0.02
C GLY A 115 -5.52 -1.37 -0.67
N LEU A 116 -4.54 -1.99 -0.02
CA LEU A 116 -3.95 -3.24 -0.51
C LEU A 116 -4.97 -4.37 -0.62
N VAL A 117 -5.86 -4.54 0.37
CA VAL A 117 -6.93 -5.54 0.30
C VAL A 117 -7.85 -5.29 -0.90
N HIS A 118 -8.22 -4.02 -1.11
CA HIS A 118 -9.04 -3.63 -2.25
C HIS A 118 -8.34 -3.88 -3.59
N PHE A 119 -7.06 -3.53 -3.72
CA PHE A 119 -6.29 -3.75 -4.95
C PHE A 119 -6.09 -5.24 -5.25
N LEU A 120 -5.84 -6.06 -4.22
CA LEU A 120 -5.75 -7.52 -4.37
C LEU A 120 -7.08 -8.11 -4.87
N ASN A 121 -8.21 -7.59 -4.39
CA ASN A 121 -9.51 -8.02 -4.87
C ASN A 121 -9.73 -7.66 -6.35
N LYS A 122 -9.30 -6.46 -6.77
CA LYS A 122 -9.33 -6.04 -8.18
C LYS A 122 -8.44 -6.93 -9.05
N LEU A 123 -7.20 -7.16 -8.61
CA LEU A 123 -6.23 -8.02 -9.28
C LEU A 123 -6.80 -9.43 -9.47
N ARG A 124 -7.38 -10.02 -8.42
CA ARG A 124 -7.95 -11.37 -8.44
C ARG A 124 -8.95 -11.59 -9.58
N THR A 125 -9.74 -10.57 -9.91
CA THR A 125 -10.78 -10.64 -10.95
C THR A 125 -10.29 -10.25 -12.34
N GLY A 126 -9.06 -9.77 -12.47
CA GLY A 126 -8.48 -9.26 -13.70
C GLY A 126 -8.24 -10.34 -14.76
N TRP A 127 -8.13 -9.87 -16.00
CA TRP A 127 -7.81 -10.69 -17.17
C TRP A 127 -6.52 -10.21 -17.79
N VAL A 128 -5.76 -11.16 -18.33
CA VAL A 128 -4.55 -10.92 -19.10
C VAL A 128 -4.86 -11.29 -20.54
N HIS A 129 -4.63 -10.36 -21.46
CA HIS A 129 -4.81 -10.56 -22.89
C HIS A 129 -3.57 -11.23 -23.47
N ILE A 130 -3.78 -12.27 -24.27
CA ILE A 130 -2.70 -12.94 -25.01
C ILE A 130 -2.54 -12.22 -26.35
N ASP A 131 -1.30 -12.07 -26.78
CA ASP A 131 -0.95 -11.54 -28.08
C ASP A 131 -1.67 -12.32 -29.21
N PRO A 132 -2.31 -11.64 -30.17
CA PRO A 132 -2.90 -12.27 -31.34
C PRO A 132 -1.96 -13.22 -32.10
N GLU A 133 -0.66 -12.93 -32.15
CA GLU A 133 0.35 -13.78 -32.82
C GLU A 133 0.52 -15.15 -32.15
N PHE A 134 0.17 -15.26 -30.87
CA PHE A 134 0.27 -16.49 -30.08
C PHE A 134 -1.08 -17.19 -29.91
N GLY A 135 -2.04 -16.89 -30.79
CA GLY A 135 -3.39 -17.48 -30.81
C GLY A 135 -4.47 -16.61 -30.17
N GLY A 136 -4.10 -15.48 -29.56
CA GLY A 136 -5.02 -14.53 -28.95
C GLY A 136 -5.85 -15.09 -27.79
N GLY A 137 -6.77 -14.28 -27.26
CA GLY A 137 -7.67 -14.66 -26.18
C GLY A 137 -7.31 -14.02 -24.84
N ARG A 138 -7.74 -14.66 -23.74
CA ARG A 138 -7.57 -14.15 -22.38
C ARG A 138 -7.26 -15.27 -21.41
N LEU A 139 -6.39 -14.98 -20.46
CA LEU A 139 -6.01 -15.83 -19.34
C LEU A 139 -6.40 -15.15 -18.03
N ARG A 140 -6.62 -15.96 -16.99
CA ARG A 140 -6.72 -15.42 -15.62
C ARG A 140 -5.34 -15.04 -15.13
N VAL A 141 -5.27 -14.01 -14.28
CA VAL A 141 -3.99 -13.57 -13.67
C VAL A 141 -3.27 -14.70 -12.93
N TRP A 142 -3.98 -15.69 -12.39
CA TRP A 142 -3.41 -16.79 -11.61
C TRP A 142 -2.89 -17.96 -12.46
N GLU A 143 -3.16 -17.95 -13.77
CA GLU A 143 -2.72 -19.00 -14.67
C GLU A 143 -1.24 -18.78 -15.01
N PHE A 144 -0.39 -19.74 -14.67
CA PHE A 144 1.02 -19.66 -15.01
C PHE A 144 1.21 -19.86 -16.50
N ALA A 145 1.73 -18.83 -17.15
CA ALA A 145 2.08 -18.89 -18.56
C ALA A 145 3.62 -18.88 -18.74
N PRO A 146 4.15 -19.41 -19.86
CA PRO A 146 5.57 -19.30 -20.18
C PRO A 146 6.03 -17.84 -20.21
N LEU A 147 7.27 -17.58 -19.81
CA LEU A 147 7.83 -16.23 -19.84
C LEU A 147 8.17 -15.82 -21.29
N HIS A 148 7.28 -15.05 -21.91
CA HIS A 148 7.49 -14.43 -23.22
C HIS A 148 7.54 -12.91 -23.07
N HIS A 149 8.60 -12.30 -23.63
CA HIS A 149 9.01 -10.92 -23.30
C HIS A 149 7.97 -9.83 -23.65
N ASP A 150 6.94 -10.13 -24.45
CA ASP A 150 5.78 -9.26 -24.68
C ASP A 150 4.50 -10.03 -25.07
N GLY A 151 4.33 -11.29 -24.63
CA GLY A 151 3.20 -12.12 -25.07
C GLY A 151 1.87 -11.87 -24.34
N TYR A 152 1.90 -11.05 -23.27
CA TYR A 152 0.82 -10.96 -22.30
C TYR A 152 0.64 -9.53 -21.81
N ARG A 153 -0.60 -9.03 -21.84
CA ARG A 153 -0.93 -7.67 -21.43
C ARG A 153 -2.08 -7.61 -20.46
N PHE A 154 -1.89 -6.96 -19.32
CA PHE A 154 -2.95 -6.72 -18.33
C PHE A 154 -3.60 -5.35 -18.58
N GLY A 155 -4.90 -5.33 -18.81
CA GLY A 155 -5.64 -4.11 -19.18
C GLY A 155 -7.07 -4.42 -19.64
N TYR A 156 -7.72 -3.43 -20.27
CA TYR A 156 -9.03 -3.63 -20.89
C TYR A 156 -8.96 -4.33 -22.24
N SER A 157 -7.84 -4.15 -22.94
CA SER A 157 -7.56 -4.72 -24.25
C SER A 157 -6.06 -4.98 -24.39
N TRP A 158 -5.67 -5.59 -25.51
CA TRP A 158 -4.28 -5.78 -25.88
C TRP A 158 -3.55 -4.44 -26.01
N ASP A 159 -4.12 -3.50 -26.78
CA ASP A 159 -3.49 -2.21 -27.09
C ASP A 159 -3.44 -1.27 -25.88
N GLU A 160 -4.35 -1.44 -24.93
CA GLU A 160 -4.46 -0.62 -23.72
C GLU A 160 -3.94 -1.33 -22.47
N GLY A 161 -3.18 -2.41 -22.61
CA GLY A 161 -2.60 -3.14 -21.49
C GLY A 161 -1.14 -2.79 -21.22
N VAL A 162 -0.64 -3.21 -20.06
CA VAL A 162 0.79 -3.23 -19.74
C VAL A 162 1.29 -4.66 -19.78
N THR A 163 2.55 -4.87 -20.18
CA THR A 163 3.17 -6.20 -20.14
C THR A 163 3.04 -6.77 -18.74
N TYR A 164 2.51 -7.99 -18.64
CA TYR A 164 2.20 -8.62 -17.37
C TYR A 164 2.43 -10.12 -17.45
N PHE A 165 3.17 -10.70 -16.50
CA PHE A 165 3.45 -12.14 -16.50
C PHE A 165 2.48 -12.88 -15.57
N PRO A 166 1.41 -13.52 -16.11
CA PRO A 166 0.40 -14.17 -15.28
C PRO A 166 1.02 -15.34 -14.50
N GLY A 167 0.50 -15.56 -13.30
CA GLY A 167 1.06 -16.46 -12.30
C GLY A 167 2.25 -15.84 -11.56
N TRP A 168 3.29 -15.43 -12.29
CA TRP A 168 4.56 -14.94 -11.71
C TRP A 168 4.42 -13.59 -11.01
N GLU A 169 4.02 -12.55 -11.74
CA GLU A 169 3.84 -11.21 -11.17
C GLU A 169 2.70 -11.19 -10.17
N THR A 170 1.64 -11.98 -10.39
CA THR A 170 0.54 -12.13 -9.43
C THR A 170 1.06 -12.66 -8.10
N THR A 171 1.85 -13.73 -8.12
CA THR A 171 2.44 -14.33 -6.90
C THR A 171 3.36 -13.32 -6.19
N LEU A 172 4.18 -12.57 -6.94
CA LEU A 172 5.06 -11.55 -6.38
C LEU A 172 4.26 -10.43 -5.69
N LEU A 173 3.26 -9.86 -6.38
CA LEU A 173 2.44 -8.76 -5.86
C LEU A 173 1.63 -9.19 -4.63
N VAL A 174 1.06 -10.40 -4.66
CA VAL A 174 0.33 -10.97 -3.51
C VAL A 174 1.26 -11.18 -2.33
N THR A 175 2.44 -11.74 -2.55
CA THR A 175 3.43 -11.94 -1.49
C THR A 175 3.85 -10.62 -0.87
N LEU A 176 4.12 -9.60 -1.71
CA LEU A 176 4.49 -8.26 -1.27
C LEU A 176 3.39 -7.63 -0.41
N ALA A 177 2.13 -7.71 -0.85
CA ALA A 177 0.99 -7.19 -0.10
C ALA A 177 0.78 -7.94 1.23
N LEU A 178 0.92 -9.27 1.24
CA LEU A 178 0.79 -10.08 2.46
C LEU A 178 1.88 -9.75 3.48
N VAL A 179 3.13 -9.57 3.04
CA VAL A 179 4.23 -9.12 3.92
C VAL A 179 3.93 -7.76 4.51
N ALA A 180 3.44 -6.81 3.70
CA ALA A 180 3.08 -5.47 4.18
C ALA A 180 1.94 -5.52 5.22
N ILE A 181 0.89 -6.29 4.96
CA ILE A 181 -0.24 -6.48 5.88
C ILE A 181 0.23 -7.16 7.18
N ALA A 182 1.02 -8.23 7.09
CA ALA A 182 1.55 -8.92 8.28
C ALA A 182 2.43 -7.98 9.12
N THR A 183 3.26 -7.16 8.47
CA THR A 183 4.10 -6.15 9.14
C THR A 183 3.25 -5.08 9.83
N ALA A 184 2.16 -4.65 9.19
CA ALA A 184 1.21 -3.69 9.75
C ALA A 184 0.49 -4.26 10.98
N VAL A 185 -0.01 -5.50 10.90
CA VAL A 185 -0.63 -6.20 12.04
C VAL A 185 0.36 -6.32 13.20
N TYR A 186 1.61 -6.70 12.92
CA TYR A 186 2.66 -6.78 13.93
C TYR A 186 2.95 -5.41 14.56
N TYR A 187 3.03 -4.33 13.77
CA TYR A 187 3.22 -2.97 14.29
C TYR A 187 2.04 -2.54 15.19
N ILE A 188 0.80 -2.77 14.76
CA ILE A 188 -0.40 -2.45 15.56
C ILE A 188 -0.39 -3.21 16.89
N TRP A 189 -0.06 -4.50 16.84
CA TRP A 189 0.09 -5.31 18.06
C TRP A 189 1.15 -4.72 18.99
N ARG A 190 2.33 -4.35 18.48
CA ARG A 190 3.40 -3.71 19.27
C ARG A 190 3.00 -2.36 19.86
N VAL A 191 2.17 -1.57 19.17
CA VAL A 191 1.61 -0.33 19.73
C VAL A 191 0.66 -0.66 20.89
N ALA A 192 -0.21 -1.65 20.73
CA ALA A 192 -1.22 -2.03 21.72
C ALA A 192 -0.64 -2.71 22.97
N THR A 193 0.33 -3.63 22.81
CA THR A 193 0.82 -4.51 23.88
C THR A 193 2.24 -4.22 24.34
N GLY A 194 2.93 -3.26 23.71
CA GLY A 194 4.30 -2.87 24.06
C GLY A 194 4.51 -2.54 25.53
#